data_AF-A0A371Z3Z8-F1
#
_entry.id   AF-A0A371Z3Z8-F1
#
_cell.length_a   1.000
_cell.length_b   1.000
_cell.length_c   1.000
_cell.angle_alpha   90.00
_cell.angle_beta   90.00
_cell.angle_gamma   90.00
#
_symmetry.space_group_name_H-M   'P 1'
#
loop_
_entity.id
_entity.type
_entity.pdbx_description
1 polymer ?
#
loop_
_entity_poly.entity_id
_entity_poly.type
_entity_poly.pdbx_seq_one_letter_code
_entity_poly.pdbx_strand_id
1 'polypeptide(L)'
;MKRYNCSVVVCARWEKPYILEWITYYKSIGYDHIYLYCNDDSPEELYREILPFIVGRDPFVTFIHFRVQGFQQQMYLHFLTNYHHETEWVSFFDVDEFLTIPAFRDVDDLVAHYPEADCILFYWIVFGHNGHETNPPGSVLENYRRRATGVNEYTKYICRTACLLDDRIFSPEGFGFWHNPASHAYGEIRVVDVLHRRDTSVNTLSAREMELVEHTASVHHYMIKSRDYLKHRIRRGTGGAFSGQVIWDETEQGRKDALEDSLRRFNAAENTSLCNYWHDMARSAGDITVPPMVAGRIISVNRPCEQSSTSAWSIGDDTRSDAGNAVNGVINGLAKFHTDIEENPWWQVDLGGLYRIEDILIYNIIAPPRQRCRNIRMEYSGDGKNFRFGFEKMDDCPVGNLATGPYHVRTSLTARFIRLTLIGRDFFHLDQVEIYGEPCGAA
;
A
#
# COMPACT_ATOMS: atom_id res chain seq x y z
N MET A 1 -11.61 -22.90 16.82
CA MET A 1 -11.05 -21.64 16.32
C MET A 1 -11.76 -21.35 15.00
N LYS A 2 -12.25 -20.12 14.79
CA LYS A 2 -12.86 -19.72 13.51
C LYS A 2 -11.80 -19.80 12.40
N ARG A 3 -12.25 -19.96 11.15
CA ARG A 3 -11.36 -20.01 9.98
C ARG A 3 -10.73 -18.65 9.72
N TYR A 4 -11.52 -17.59 9.88
CA TYR A 4 -11.17 -16.19 9.68
C TYR A 4 -11.43 -15.41 10.98
N ASN A 5 -10.60 -14.42 11.28
CA ASN A 5 -10.83 -13.52 12.41
C ASN A 5 -11.75 -12.38 11.98
N CYS A 6 -11.44 -11.69 10.89
CA CYS A 6 -12.19 -10.54 10.37
C CYS A 6 -12.60 -10.77 8.91
N SER A 7 -13.90 -10.71 8.61
CA SER A 7 -14.42 -10.81 7.24
C SER A 7 -15.33 -9.66 6.86
N VAL A 8 -15.45 -9.39 5.56
CA VAL A 8 -16.41 -8.42 5.02
C VAL A 8 -17.40 -9.10 4.09
N VAL A 9 -18.67 -8.72 4.19
CA VAL A 9 -19.74 -9.15 3.29
C VAL A 9 -20.15 -7.96 2.44
N VAL A 10 -20.17 -8.14 1.12
CA VAL A 10 -20.47 -7.07 0.16
C VAL A 10 -21.45 -7.55 -0.90
N CYS A 11 -22.34 -6.65 -1.31
CA CYS A 11 -23.25 -6.86 -2.42
C CYS A 11 -22.79 -5.99 -3.60
N ALA A 12 -22.70 -6.57 -4.80
CA ALA A 12 -22.19 -5.90 -5.98
C ALA A 12 -23.14 -6.05 -7.17
N ARG A 13 -23.47 -4.91 -7.80
CA ARG A 13 -24.23 -4.85 -9.06
C ARG A 13 -23.62 -3.92 -10.10
N TRP A 14 -23.09 -4.49 -11.18
CA TRP A 14 -22.40 -3.80 -12.26
C TRP A 14 -21.24 -2.95 -11.71
N GLU A 15 -20.55 -3.49 -10.70
CA GLU A 15 -19.46 -2.83 -9.96
C GLU A 15 -18.06 -3.25 -10.46
N LYS A 16 -17.99 -3.93 -11.62
CA LYS A 16 -16.73 -4.33 -12.27
C LYS A 16 -15.66 -3.23 -12.27
N PRO A 17 -15.97 -1.95 -12.60
CA PRO A 17 -14.94 -0.91 -12.65
C PRO A 17 -14.25 -0.60 -11.31
N TYR A 18 -14.88 -0.96 -10.18
CA TYR A 18 -14.44 -0.53 -8.84
C TYR A 18 -14.09 -1.71 -7.92
N ILE A 19 -14.61 -2.90 -8.20
CA ILE A 19 -14.50 -4.04 -7.29
C ILE A 19 -13.05 -4.47 -7.02
N LEU A 20 -12.17 -4.34 -8.02
CA LEU A 20 -10.78 -4.79 -7.91
C LEU A 20 -10.00 -3.94 -6.90
N GLU A 21 -10.13 -2.62 -6.99
CA GLU A 21 -9.55 -1.67 -6.03
C GLU A 21 -10.11 -1.93 -4.63
N TRP A 22 -11.42 -2.10 -4.52
CA TRP A 22 -12.08 -2.34 -3.24
C TRP A 22 -11.61 -3.64 -2.57
N ILE A 23 -11.58 -4.76 -3.28
CA ILE A 23 -11.08 -6.05 -2.73
C ILE A 23 -9.61 -5.92 -2.31
N THR A 24 -8.79 -5.30 -3.15
CA THR A 24 -7.35 -5.11 -2.87
C THR A 24 -7.16 -4.23 -1.63
N TYR A 25 -7.96 -3.17 -1.48
CA TYR A 25 -7.93 -2.30 -0.31
C TYR A 25 -8.29 -3.04 0.98
N TYR A 26 -9.40 -3.78 1.02
CA TYR A 26 -9.79 -4.53 2.21
C TYR A 26 -8.77 -5.61 2.58
N LYS A 27 -8.14 -6.24 1.58
CA LYS A 27 -6.99 -7.13 1.81
C LYS A 27 -5.81 -6.40 2.44
N SER A 28 -5.51 -5.19 1.97
CA SER A 28 -4.35 -4.40 2.43
C SER A 28 -4.47 -3.93 3.88
N ILE A 29 -5.68 -3.69 4.39
CA ILE A 29 -5.91 -3.29 5.79
C ILE A 29 -6.10 -4.48 6.73
N GLY A 30 -5.89 -5.71 6.24
CA GLY A 30 -5.79 -6.91 7.06
C GLY A 30 -7.07 -7.71 7.26
N TYR A 31 -8.15 -7.49 6.48
CA TYR A 31 -9.25 -8.45 6.49
C TYR A 31 -8.75 -9.81 5.98
N ASP A 32 -9.28 -10.90 6.55
CA ASP A 32 -8.90 -12.26 6.17
C ASP A 32 -9.66 -12.77 4.95
N HIS A 33 -10.92 -12.36 4.80
CA HIS A 33 -11.81 -12.93 3.79
C HIS A 33 -12.98 -12.04 3.39
N ILE A 34 -13.44 -12.20 2.16
CA ILE A 34 -14.58 -11.47 1.59
C ILE A 34 -15.65 -12.45 1.11
N TYR A 35 -16.90 -12.20 1.50
CA TYR A 35 -18.08 -12.85 0.91
C TYR A 35 -18.77 -11.88 -0.04
N LEU A 36 -18.58 -12.08 -1.35
CA LEU A 36 -19.08 -11.20 -2.39
C LEU A 36 -20.33 -11.79 -3.02
N TYR A 37 -21.46 -11.11 -2.83
CA TYR A 37 -22.73 -11.42 -3.46
C TYR A 37 -22.91 -10.58 -4.73
N CYS A 38 -22.85 -11.22 -5.88
CA CYS A 38 -23.09 -10.59 -7.18
C CYS A 38 -24.53 -10.82 -7.61
N ASN A 39 -25.26 -9.76 -7.94
CA ASN A 39 -26.60 -9.85 -8.51
C ASN A 39 -26.69 -9.27 -9.95
N ASP A 40 -25.57 -9.33 -10.67
CA ASP A 40 -25.54 -9.05 -12.10
C ASP A 40 -26.39 -10.06 -12.87
N ASP A 41 -26.99 -9.61 -13.97
CA ASP A 41 -27.73 -10.48 -14.88
C ASP A 41 -26.83 -11.58 -15.45
N SER A 42 -25.57 -11.24 -15.75
CA SER A 42 -24.47 -12.17 -16.01
C SER A 42 -23.28 -11.82 -15.12
N PRO A 43 -22.82 -12.75 -14.25
CA PRO A 43 -21.70 -12.48 -13.34
C PRO A 43 -20.32 -12.60 -14.01
N GLU A 44 -20.25 -13.05 -15.26
CA GLU A 44 -19.00 -13.50 -15.88
C GLU A 44 -17.92 -12.40 -15.93
N GLU A 45 -18.28 -11.17 -16.30
CA GLU A 45 -17.29 -10.09 -16.37
C GLU A 45 -16.73 -9.72 -15.00
N LEU A 46 -17.60 -9.63 -13.99
CA LEU A 46 -17.20 -9.36 -12.61
C LEU A 46 -16.34 -10.50 -12.07
N TYR A 47 -16.76 -11.74 -12.30
CA TYR A 47 -16.05 -12.95 -11.86
C TYR A 47 -14.65 -13.03 -12.47
N ARG A 48 -14.51 -12.74 -13.78
CA ARG A 48 -13.21 -12.69 -14.48
C ARG A 48 -12.27 -11.66 -13.88
N GLU A 49 -12.78 -10.48 -13.53
CA GLU A 49 -12.00 -9.39 -12.94
C GLU A 49 -11.34 -9.80 -11.61
N ILE A 50 -12.04 -10.61 -10.81
CA ILE A 50 -11.62 -10.98 -9.46
C ILE A 50 -11.07 -12.40 -9.34
N LEU A 51 -10.85 -13.09 -10.47
CA LEU A 51 -10.22 -14.42 -10.49
C LEU A 51 -8.96 -14.52 -9.61
N PRO A 52 -8.05 -13.52 -9.56
CA PRO A 52 -6.87 -13.56 -8.69
C PRO A 52 -7.17 -13.74 -7.19
N PHE A 53 -8.40 -13.46 -6.74
CA PHE A 53 -8.82 -13.58 -5.35
C PHE A 53 -9.70 -14.81 -5.07
N ILE A 54 -10.16 -15.52 -6.10
CA ILE A 54 -11.07 -16.67 -5.98
C ILE A 54 -10.35 -18.01 -6.23
N VAL A 55 -9.31 -18.02 -7.05
CA VAL A 55 -8.60 -19.25 -7.43
C VAL A 55 -7.38 -19.48 -6.54
N GLY A 56 -7.02 -20.75 -6.32
CA GLY A 56 -5.83 -21.13 -5.55
C GLY A 56 -6.18 -21.96 -4.31
N ARG A 57 -5.16 -22.25 -3.49
CA ARG A 57 -5.33 -23.06 -2.27
C ARG A 57 -5.99 -22.29 -1.12
N ASP A 58 -5.83 -20.98 -1.11
CA ASP A 58 -6.34 -20.10 -0.07
C ASP A 58 -7.00 -18.87 -0.72
N PRO A 59 -8.25 -19.01 -1.20
CA PRO A 59 -8.95 -17.92 -1.85
C PRO A 59 -9.34 -16.86 -0.82
N PHE A 60 -9.16 -15.59 -1.19
CA PHE A 60 -9.51 -14.43 -0.38
C PHE A 60 -10.98 -14.04 -0.52
N VAL A 61 -11.64 -14.48 -1.61
CA VAL A 61 -13.03 -14.15 -1.91
C VAL A 61 -13.83 -15.42 -2.11
N THR A 62 -14.93 -15.56 -1.37
CA THR A 62 -16.03 -16.46 -1.71
C THR A 62 -17.03 -15.69 -2.56
N PHE A 63 -17.23 -16.13 -3.80
CA PHE A 63 -18.16 -15.52 -4.74
C PHE A 63 -19.51 -16.25 -4.76
N ILE A 64 -20.59 -15.50 -4.62
CA ILE A 64 -21.97 -16.01 -4.68
C ILE A 64 -22.72 -15.24 -5.76
N HIS A 65 -23.22 -15.93 -6.78
CA HIS A 65 -24.17 -15.34 -7.74
C HIS A 65 -25.59 -15.42 -7.16
N PHE A 66 -26.11 -14.28 -6.69
CA PHE A 66 -27.45 -14.14 -6.14
C PHE A 66 -28.30 -13.31 -7.09
N ARG A 67 -28.87 -13.94 -8.11
CA ARG A 67 -29.52 -13.28 -9.26
C ARG A 67 -30.67 -12.31 -8.91
N VAL A 68 -31.30 -12.45 -7.74
CA VAL A 68 -32.50 -11.66 -7.39
C VAL A 68 -32.12 -10.23 -7.01
N GLN A 69 -32.75 -9.26 -7.67
CA GLN A 69 -32.47 -7.84 -7.51
C GLN A 69 -33.23 -7.27 -6.30
N GLY A 70 -32.64 -6.28 -5.62
CA GLY A 70 -33.26 -5.61 -4.45
C GLY A 70 -33.26 -6.43 -3.15
N PHE A 71 -32.64 -7.61 -3.15
CA PHE A 71 -32.66 -8.57 -2.05
C PHE A 71 -31.39 -8.49 -1.16
N GLN A 72 -30.90 -7.27 -0.91
CA GLN A 72 -29.67 -7.05 -0.14
C GLN A 72 -29.75 -7.68 1.27
N GLN A 73 -30.87 -7.51 1.97
CA GLN A 73 -31.08 -8.15 3.26
C GLN A 73 -30.98 -9.68 3.14
N GLN A 74 -31.62 -10.29 2.15
CA GLN A 74 -31.61 -11.73 1.96
C GLN A 74 -30.21 -12.27 1.62
N MET A 75 -29.38 -11.50 0.91
CA MET A 75 -27.97 -11.85 0.68
C MET A 75 -27.18 -11.88 2.00
N TYR A 76 -27.38 -10.89 2.87
CA TYR A 76 -26.75 -10.88 4.19
C TYR A 76 -27.30 -11.97 5.13
N LEU A 77 -28.60 -12.25 5.10
CA LEU A 77 -29.18 -13.39 5.83
C LEU A 77 -28.69 -14.74 5.29
N HIS A 78 -28.48 -14.86 3.97
CA HIS A 78 -27.83 -16.04 3.39
C HIS A 78 -26.41 -16.20 3.92
N PHE A 79 -25.65 -15.11 4.06
CA PHE A 79 -24.35 -15.15 4.72
C PHE A 79 -24.45 -15.64 6.17
N LEU A 80 -25.32 -15.02 6.98
CA LEU A 80 -25.50 -15.41 8.38
C LEU A 80 -25.98 -16.86 8.52
N THR A 81 -26.75 -17.37 7.57
CA THR A 81 -27.21 -18.76 7.60
C THR A 81 -26.08 -19.74 7.27
N ASN A 82 -25.27 -19.44 6.25
CA ASN A 82 -24.38 -20.43 5.64
C ASN A 82 -22.90 -20.28 6.02
N TYR A 83 -22.43 -19.08 6.38
CA TYR A 83 -21.00 -18.79 6.52
C TYR A 83 -20.62 -18.14 7.85
N HIS A 84 -21.58 -17.79 8.71
CA HIS A 84 -21.31 -17.15 10.01
C HIS A 84 -20.31 -17.93 10.89
N HIS A 85 -20.27 -19.26 10.75
CA HIS A 85 -19.44 -20.13 11.56
C HIS A 85 -17.97 -20.07 11.14
N GLU A 86 -17.64 -19.54 9.97
CA GLU A 86 -16.27 -19.42 9.46
C GLU A 86 -15.53 -18.21 10.02
N THR A 87 -16.23 -17.14 10.39
CA THR A 87 -15.61 -15.86 10.82
C THR A 87 -16.00 -15.47 12.24
N GLU A 88 -15.10 -14.77 12.95
CA GLU A 88 -15.36 -14.24 14.29
C GLU A 88 -16.04 -12.87 14.21
N TRP A 89 -15.41 -11.93 13.52
CA TRP A 89 -15.89 -10.56 13.30
C TRP A 89 -16.31 -10.34 11.86
N VAL A 90 -17.43 -9.66 11.65
CA VAL A 90 -17.97 -9.37 10.33
C VAL A 90 -18.37 -7.91 10.17
N SER A 91 -18.08 -7.37 8.99
CA SER A 91 -18.52 -6.06 8.53
C SER A 91 -19.38 -6.18 7.27
N PHE A 92 -20.31 -5.25 7.07
CA PHE A 92 -21.19 -5.19 5.89
C PHE A 92 -20.99 -3.89 5.13
N PHE A 93 -20.06 -3.87 4.19
CA PHE A 93 -19.70 -2.67 3.44
C PHE A 93 -20.20 -2.73 2.00
N ASP A 94 -20.51 -1.55 1.46
CA ASP A 94 -20.83 -1.38 0.05
C ASP A 94 -19.53 -1.14 -0.76
N VAL A 95 -19.56 -1.39 -2.08
CA VAL A 95 -18.37 -1.24 -2.96
C VAL A 95 -17.89 0.21 -3.06
N ASP A 96 -18.70 1.18 -2.63
CA ASP A 96 -18.35 2.59 -2.53
C ASP A 96 -17.92 3.02 -1.11
N GLU A 97 -17.70 2.07 -0.18
CA GLU A 97 -17.32 2.34 1.20
C GLU A 97 -15.94 1.77 1.56
N PHE A 98 -15.06 2.63 2.05
CA PHE A 98 -13.70 2.29 2.43
C PHE A 98 -13.49 2.59 3.92
N LEU A 99 -13.30 1.53 4.72
CA LEU A 99 -12.95 1.65 6.13
C LEU A 99 -11.53 2.22 6.28
N THR A 100 -11.40 3.35 6.98
CA THR A 100 -10.12 4.01 7.29
C THR A 100 -9.79 3.78 8.75
N ILE A 101 -8.56 3.36 9.04
CA ILE A 101 -8.12 2.96 10.38
C ILE A 101 -6.75 3.56 10.75
N PRO A 102 -6.54 4.88 10.60
CA PRO A 102 -5.20 5.48 10.71
C PRO A 102 -4.53 5.32 12.09
N ALA A 103 -5.30 5.06 13.16
CA ALA A 103 -4.75 4.79 14.49
C ALA A 103 -4.29 3.33 14.70
N PHE A 104 -4.55 2.44 13.74
CA PHE A 104 -4.33 1.00 13.87
C PHE A 104 -3.43 0.48 12.76
N ARG A 105 -2.67 -0.58 13.05
CA ARG A 105 -1.82 -1.21 12.03
C ARG A 105 -2.66 -1.97 10.99
N ASP A 106 -3.68 -2.67 11.47
CA ASP A 106 -4.56 -3.55 10.70
C ASP A 106 -5.90 -3.71 11.46
N VAL A 107 -6.87 -4.41 10.86
CA VAL A 107 -8.17 -4.62 11.51
C VAL A 107 -8.13 -5.54 12.72
N ASP A 108 -7.12 -6.40 12.83
CA ASP A 108 -6.94 -7.25 14.03
C ASP A 108 -6.51 -6.40 15.23
N ASP A 109 -5.58 -5.47 15.03
CA ASP A 109 -5.18 -4.45 16.00
C ASP A 109 -6.36 -3.57 16.40
N LEU A 110 -7.21 -3.18 15.42
CA LEU A 110 -8.45 -2.45 15.69
C LEU A 110 -9.37 -3.24 16.63
N VAL A 111 -9.77 -4.47 16.30
CA VAL A 111 -10.73 -5.21 17.15
C VAL A 111 -10.14 -5.58 18.51
N ALA A 112 -8.83 -5.81 18.59
CA ALA A 112 -8.13 -6.06 19.85
C ALA A 112 -8.11 -4.84 20.79
N HIS A 113 -8.19 -3.63 20.24
CA HIS A 113 -8.23 -2.38 21.00
C HIS A 113 -9.56 -2.17 21.77
N TYR A 114 -10.64 -2.85 21.37
CA TYR A 114 -11.97 -2.74 22.00
C TYR A 114 -12.43 -4.08 22.60
N PRO A 115 -11.70 -4.63 23.59
CA PRO A 115 -11.98 -5.96 24.14
C PRO A 115 -13.35 -6.09 24.81
N GLU A 116 -13.96 -4.98 25.24
CA GLU A 116 -15.29 -4.91 25.85
C GLU A 116 -16.44 -5.01 24.84
N ALA A 117 -16.17 -4.68 23.58
CA ALA A 117 -17.19 -4.51 22.55
C ALA A 117 -17.61 -5.85 21.93
N ASP A 118 -18.90 -5.94 21.62
CA ASP A 118 -19.43 -6.92 20.67
C ASP A 118 -19.50 -6.33 19.26
N CYS A 119 -19.58 -5.00 19.15
CA CYS A 119 -19.72 -4.27 17.90
C CYS A 119 -19.05 -2.89 18.01
N ILE A 120 -18.26 -2.53 17.01
CA ILE A 120 -17.58 -1.23 16.90
C ILE A 120 -18.20 -0.48 15.73
N LEU A 121 -18.82 0.67 16.00
CA LEU A 121 -19.44 1.53 15.00
C LEU A 121 -18.45 2.54 14.43
N PHE A 122 -18.53 2.70 13.11
CA PHE A 122 -17.79 3.66 12.32
C PHE A 122 -18.74 4.69 11.71
N TYR A 123 -18.36 5.96 11.81
CA TYR A 123 -19.09 7.06 11.20
C TYR A 123 -18.73 7.24 9.74
N TRP A 124 -19.72 7.51 8.91
CA TRP A 124 -19.51 7.84 7.50
C TRP A 124 -18.96 9.25 7.33
N ILE A 125 -18.05 9.39 6.37
CA ILE A 125 -17.58 10.64 5.82
C ILE A 125 -17.89 10.63 4.33
N VAL A 126 -18.76 11.52 3.88
CA VAL A 126 -19.24 11.51 2.49
C VAL A 126 -18.24 12.23 1.58
N PHE A 127 -17.77 11.51 0.56
CA PHE A 127 -16.95 12.04 -0.52
C PHE A 127 -17.80 12.44 -1.72
N GLY A 128 -17.47 13.60 -2.29
CA GLY A 128 -18.15 14.17 -3.44
C GLY A 128 -17.55 13.74 -4.76
N HIS A 129 -18.26 14.06 -5.83
CA HIS A 129 -17.88 13.74 -7.21
C HIS A 129 -16.69 14.55 -7.76
N ASN A 130 -15.99 15.35 -6.96
CA ASN A 130 -14.82 16.12 -7.37
C ASN A 130 -15.00 17.06 -8.59
N GLY A 131 -16.24 17.44 -8.93
CA GLY A 131 -16.55 18.24 -10.11
C GLY A 131 -16.62 17.44 -11.42
N HIS A 132 -16.57 16.10 -11.36
CA HIS A 132 -16.65 15.23 -12.53
C HIS A 132 -18.08 15.16 -13.12
N GLU A 133 -18.22 15.55 -14.38
CA GLU A 133 -19.46 15.38 -15.14
C GLU A 133 -19.68 13.91 -15.56
N THR A 134 -18.60 13.25 -16.00
CA THR A 134 -18.55 11.82 -16.37
C THR A 134 -17.60 11.07 -15.43
N ASN A 135 -17.77 9.76 -15.31
CA ASN A 135 -16.86 8.95 -14.49
C ASN A 135 -15.44 8.95 -15.10
N PRO A 136 -14.41 9.47 -14.40
CA PRO A 136 -13.04 9.27 -14.83
C PRO A 136 -12.68 7.78 -14.78
N PRO A 137 -11.78 7.31 -15.66
CA PRO A 137 -11.21 5.99 -15.54
C PRO A 137 -10.26 5.90 -14.33
N GLY A 138 -10.00 4.67 -13.88
CA GLY A 138 -9.01 4.40 -12.83
C GLY A 138 -9.58 4.42 -11.41
N SER A 139 -8.69 4.74 -10.46
CA SER A 139 -8.90 4.61 -9.01
C SER A 139 -9.97 5.56 -8.47
N VAL A 140 -10.86 5.06 -7.61
CA VAL A 140 -11.78 5.89 -6.82
C VAL A 140 -10.97 6.75 -5.84
N LEU A 141 -9.99 6.14 -5.17
CA LEU A 141 -9.19 6.78 -4.13
C LEU A 141 -8.35 7.96 -4.66
N GLU A 142 -7.85 7.86 -5.89
CA GLU A 142 -7.06 8.91 -6.54
C GLU A 142 -7.95 10.02 -7.14
N ASN A 143 -9.11 9.65 -7.71
CA ASN A 143 -9.98 10.59 -8.41
C ASN A 143 -10.83 11.45 -7.44
N TYR A 144 -11.31 10.86 -6.33
CA TYR A 144 -12.27 11.49 -5.42
C TYR A 144 -11.61 11.90 -4.09
N ARG A 145 -11.14 13.15 -4.05
CA ARG A 145 -10.36 13.73 -2.94
C ARG A 145 -11.06 14.87 -2.22
N ARG A 146 -12.33 15.16 -2.53
CA ARG A 146 -13.13 16.17 -1.85
C ARG A 146 -14.29 15.53 -1.11
N ARG A 147 -14.61 16.09 0.06
CA ARG A 147 -15.58 15.54 0.99
C ARG A 147 -16.41 16.60 1.71
N ALA A 148 -17.43 16.15 2.41
CA ALA A 148 -18.14 16.93 3.43
C ALA A 148 -17.25 17.22 4.64
N THR A 149 -17.52 18.32 5.35
CA THR A 149 -16.74 18.79 6.51
C THR A 149 -17.10 18.10 7.83
N GLY A 150 -18.05 17.16 7.84
CA GLY A 150 -18.49 16.47 9.05
C GLY A 150 -18.86 15.02 8.77
N VAL A 151 -19.26 14.34 9.83
CA VAL A 151 -19.76 12.96 9.76
C VAL A 151 -21.23 12.93 9.33
N ASN A 152 -21.63 11.85 8.67
CA ASN A 152 -23.01 11.59 8.31
C ASN A 152 -23.79 10.97 9.48
N GLU A 153 -25.12 11.03 9.45
CA GLU A 153 -26.01 10.41 10.45
C GLU A 153 -25.98 8.86 10.42
N TYR A 154 -25.63 8.28 9.26
CA TYR A 154 -25.53 6.84 9.09
C TYR A 154 -24.15 6.31 9.49
N THR A 155 -24.13 5.04 9.86
CA THR A 155 -22.97 4.32 10.38
C THR A 155 -22.83 2.97 9.68
N LYS A 156 -21.65 2.38 9.84
CA LYS A 156 -21.32 0.99 9.54
C LYS A 156 -20.59 0.41 10.74
N TYR A 157 -20.30 -0.88 10.74
CA TYR A 157 -19.64 -1.52 11.88
C TYR A 157 -18.78 -2.72 11.48
N ILE A 158 -18.00 -3.16 12.47
CA ILE A 158 -17.52 -4.53 12.60
C ILE A 158 -18.11 -5.14 13.88
N CYS A 159 -18.69 -6.34 13.80
CA CYS A 159 -19.44 -6.96 14.88
C CYS A 159 -19.09 -8.44 15.02
N ARG A 160 -19.09 -8.95 16.26
CA ARG A 160 -18.99 -10.37 16.52
C ARG A 160 -20.16 -11.08 15.85
N THR A 161 -19.83 -12.00 14.98
CA THR A 161 -20.80 -12.68 14.13
C THR A 161 -21.87 -13.42 14.95
N ALA A 162 -21.49 -13.95 16.12
CA ALA A 162 -22.43 -14.60 17.04
C ALA A 162 -23.55 -13.67 17.55
N CYS A 163 -23.29 -12.36 17.67
CA CYS A 163 -24.28 -11.38 18.11
C CYS A 163 -25.32 -11.05 17.03
N LEU A 164 -25.08 -11.46 15.79
CA LEU A 164 -25.99 -11.25 14.67
C LEU A 164 -26.94 -12.44 14.44
N LEU A 165 -26.79 -13.51 15.23
CA LEU A 165 -27.65 -14.70 15.17
C LEU A 165 -28.86 -14.52 16.08
N ASP A 166 -29.73 -13.58 15.72
CA ASP A 166 -30.90 -13.18 16.53
C ASP A 166 -32.19 -13.23 15.69
N ASP A 167 -33.27 -13.79 16.24
CA ASP A 167 -34.54 -13.99 15.53
C ASP A 167 -35.11 -12.69 14.95
N ARG A 168 -34.86 -11.54 15.58
CA ARG A 168 -35.32 -10.25 15.06
C ARG A 168 -34.58 -9.86 13.78
N ILE A 169 -33.29 -10.15 13.69
CA ILE A 169 -32.47 -9.92 12.47
C ILE A 169 -33.00 -10.75 11.29
N PHE A 170 -33.43 -11.99 11.55
CA PHE A 170 -34.04 -12.88 10.54
C PHE A 170 -35.50 -12.55 10.21
N SER A 171 -36.08 -11.54 10.86
CA SER A 171 -37.45 -11.07 10.61
C SER A 171 -37.48 -9.82 9.71
N PRO A 172 -38.66 -9.39 9.22
CA PRO A 172 -38.81 -8.12 8.53
C PRO A 172 -38.33 -6.90 9.36
N GLU A 173 -38.38 -6.97 10.70
CA GLU A 173 -37.90 -5.91 11.59
C GLU A 173 -36.38 -5.79 11.61
N GLY A 174 -35.66 -6.82 11.14
CA GLY A 174 -34.22 -6.83 10.98
C GLY A 174 -33.72 -5.99 9.80
N PHE A 175 -34.60 -5.40 9.00
CA PHE A 175 -34.21 -4.61 7.83
C PHE A 175 -33.36 -3.40 8.25
N GLY A 176 -32.12 -3.30 7.74
CA GLY A 176 -31.18 -2.24 8.10
C GLY A 176 -30.10 -2.64 9.12
N PHE A 177 -30.12 -3.88 9.62
CA PHE A 177 -29.15 -4.35 10.63
C PHE A 177 -27.67 -4.21 10.22
N TRP A 178 -27.37 -4.07 8.93
CA TRP A 178 -26.02 -3.86 8.39
C TRP A 178 -25.49 -2.42 8.56
N HIS A 179 -26.34 -1.47 8.95
CA HIS A 179 -25.91 -0.13 9.35
C HIS A 179 -25.64 -0.04 10.85
N ASN A 180 -26.53 -0.61 11.66
CA ASN A 180 -26.38 -0.71 13.11
C ASN A 180 -27.19 -1.93 13.59
N PRO A 181 -26.60 -2.94 14.24
CA PRO A 181 -27.32 -4.16 14.58
C PRO A 181 -28.12 -4.03 15.88
N ALA A 182 -27.78 -3.10 16.79
CA ALA A 182 -28.38 -3.04 18.13
C ALA A 182 -29.87 -2.72 18.14
N SER A 183 -30.35 -1.90 17.19
CA SER A 183 -31.79 -1.61 17.05
C SER A 183 -32.58 -2.75 16.40
N HIS A 184 -31.91 -3.77 15.87
CA HIS A 184 -32.48 -4.84 15.05
C HIS A 184 -32.33 -6.23 15.67
N ALA A 185 -31.78 -6.35 16.88
CA ALA A 185 -31.70 -7.58 17.66
C ALA A 185 -32.67 -7.53 18.86
N TYR A 186 -33.06 -8.70 19.39
CA TYR A 186 -33.67 -8.82 20.71
C TYR A 186 -32.60 -8.89 21.80
N GLY A 187 -31.49 -9.59 21.54
CA GLY A 187 -30.34 -9.67 22.42
C GLY A 187 -29.62 -8.33 22.59
N GLU A 188 -29.02 -8.13 23.76
CA GLU A 188 -28.14 -6.97 24.00
C GLU A 188 -26.82 -7.17 23.23
N ILE A 189 -26.48 -6.20 22.39
CA ILE A 189 -25.17 -6.10 21.72
C ILE A 189 -24.42 -4.94 22.37
N ARG A 190 -23.25 -5.19 22.95
CA ARG A 190 -22.40 -4.13 23.51
C ARG A 190 -21.76 -3.33 22.38
N VAL A 191 -22.46 -2.31 21.92
CA VAL A 191 -21.98 -1.39 20.89
C VAL A 191 -21.16 -0.27 21.51
N VAL A 192 -20.00 0.00 20.91
CA VAL A 192 -19.22 1.22 21.14
C VAL A 192 -18.93 1.90 19.81
N ASP A 193 -18.77 3.22 19.80
CA ASP A 193 -18.13 3.90 18.68
C ASP A 193 -16.59 3.86 18.80
N VAL A 194 -15.90 4.40 17.81
CA VAL A 194 -14.43 4.51 17.78
C VAL A 194 -13.82 5.38 18.88
N LEU A 195 -14.64 6.04 19.70
CA LEU A 195 -14.21 6.83 20.86
C LEU A 195 -14.59 6.14 22.19
N HIS A 196 -14.93 4.85 22.16
CA HIS A 196 -15.42 4.04 23.28
C HIS A 196 -16.77 4.51 23.87
N ARG A 197 -17.54 5.31 23.15
CA ARG A 197 -18.83 5.82 23.63
C ARG A 197 -19.93 4.80 23.36
N ARG A 198 -20.83 4.64 24.35
CA ARG A 198 -22.05 3.82 24.21
C ARG A 198 -23.23 4.59 23.63
N ASP A 199 -23.26 5.91 23.81
CA ASP A 199 -24.18 6.78 23.07
C ASP A 199 -23.58 7.09 21.70
N THR A 200 -24.08 6.38 20.71
CA THR A 200 -23.57 6.38 19.34
C THR A 200 -24.30 7.40 18.46
N SER A 201 -25.18 8.23 19.03
CA SER A 201 -25.92 9.25 18.28
C SER A 201 -24.98 10.34 17.75
N VAL A 202 -24.98 10.53 16.44
CA VAL A 202 -24.12 11.53 15.75
C VAL A 202 -24.33 12.94 16.29
N ASN A 203 -25.56 13.28 16.68
CA ASN A 203 -25.92 14.62 17.18
C ASN A 203 -25.26 14.98 18.52
N THR A 204 -24.60 14.01 19.17
CA THR A 204 -23.93 14.19 20.45
C THR A 204 -22.41 14.29 20.31
N LEU A 205 -21.88 14.31 19.08
CA LEU A 205 -20.46 14.55 18.81
C LEU A 205 -20.18 16.06 18.73
N SER A 206 -19.20 16.51 19.50
CA SER A 206 -18.58 17.83 19.33
C SER A 206 -17.67 17.88 18.12
N ALA A 207 -17.34 19.08 17.64
CA ALA A 207 -16.41 19.26 16.52
C ALA A 207 -15.04 18.59 16.76
N ARG A 208 -14.56 18.61 18.02
CA ARG A 208 -13.32 17.94 18.42
C ARG A 208 -13.45 16.42 18.35
N GLU A 209 -14.59 15.86 18.73
CA GLU A 209 -14.81 14.42 18.64
C GLU A 209 -14.92 13.96 17.19
N MET A 210 -15.52 14.76 16.30
CA MET A 210 -15.51 14.46 14.86
C MET A 210 -14.09 14.40 14.28
N GLU A 211 -13.22 15.32 14.70
CA GLU A 211 -11.79 15.28 14.34
C GLU A 211 -11.10 14.02 14.90
N LEU A 212 -11.38 13.64 16.15
CA LEU A 212 -10.84 12.40 16.73
C LEU A 212 -11.33 11.14 16.01
N VAL A 213 -12.59 11.09 15.57
CA VAL A 213 -13.13 10.01 14.75
C VAL A 213 -12.29 9.85 13.47
N GLU A 214 -12.00 10.97 12.78
CA GLU A 214 -11.19 10.98 11.56
C GLU A 214 -9.75 10.47 11.78
N HIS A 215 -9.17 10.77 12.95
CA HIS A 215 -7.83 10.30 13.32
C HIS A 215 -7.81 8.89 13.93
N THR A 216 -8.96 8.30 14.25
CA THR A 216 -9.05 6.98 14.86
C THR A 216 -9.48 5.94 13.84
N ALA A 217 -10.76 5.96 13.45
CA ALA A 217 -11.30 5.14 12.38
C ALA A 217 -12.65 5.70 11.89
N SER A 218 -12.87 5.64 10.58
CA SER A 218 -14.10 6.13 9.94
C SER A 218 -14.35 5.39 8.63
N VAL A 219 -15.48 5.62 7.98
CA VAL A 219 -15.77 5.02 6.66
C VAL A 219 -15.90 6.14 5.64
N HIS A 220 -15.01 6.14 4.65
CA HIS A 220 -15.11 7.05 3.51
C HIS A 220 -16.14 6.51 2.52
N HIS A 221 -17.19 7.28 2.26
CA HIS A 221 -18.30 6.87 1.41
C HIS A 221 -18.34 7.65 0.10
N TYR A 222 -18.01 6.99 -1.01
CA TYR A 222 -17.94 7.51 -2.37
C TYR A 222 -19.25 7.35 -3.13
N MET A 223 -20.34 7.82 -2.50
CA MET A 223 -21.71 7.64 -2.96
C MET A 223 -22.00 8.27 -4.33
N ILE A 224 -21.27 9.34 -4.70
CA ILE A 224 -21.47 10.08 -5.96
C ILE A 224 -20.15 10.22 -6.70
N LYS A 225 -20.04 9.55 -7.85
CA LYS A 225 -18.83 9.50 -8.68
C LYS A 225 -18.84 10.49 -9.85
N SER A 226 -20.00 10.83 -10.37
CA SER A 226 -20.19 11.89 -11.36
C SER A 226 -21.67 12.24 -11.50
N ARG A 227 -21.97 13.32 -12.22
CA ARG A 227 -23.36 13.65 -12.58
C ARG A 227 -24.00 12.59 -13.48
N ASP A 228 -23.26 12.04 -14.43
CA ASP A 228 -23.78 10.97 -15.28
C ASP A 228 -23.98 9.64 -14.54
N TYR A 229 -23.12 9.33 -13.56
CA TYR A 229 -23.32 8.19 -12.68
C TYR A 229 -24.63 8.31 -11.89
N LEU A 230 -24.95 9.51 -11.41
CA LEU A 230 -26.19 9.79 -10.71
C LEU A 230 -27.42 9.51 -11.60
N LYS A 231 -27.41 10.02 -12.83
CA LYS A 231 -28.47 9.76 -13.82
C LYS A 231 -28.62 8.27 -14.10
N HIS A 232 -27.51 7.53 -14.20
CA HIS A 232 -27.55 6.08 -14.40
C HIS A 232 -28.15 5.36 -13.21
N ARG A 233 -27.79 5.76 -11.98
CA ARG A 233 -28.35 5.20 -10.73
C ARG A 233 -29.87 5.39 -10.65
N ILE A 234 -30.38 6.56 -11.04
CA ILE A 234 -31.82 6.83 -11.11
C ILE A 234 -32.51 5.94 -12.16
N ARG A 235 -31.92 5.81 -13.37
CA ARG A 235 -32.46 4.97 -14.45
C ARG A 235 -32.49 3.48 -14.11
N ARG A 236 -31.60 3.00 -13.23
CA ARG A 236 -31.56 1.61 -12.74
C ARG A 236 -32.76 1.24 -11.86
N GLY A 237 -33.54 2.21 -11.39
CA GLY A 237 -34.70 2.03 -10.52
C GLY A 237 -34.32 1.97 -9.04
N THR A 238 -35.03 2.74 -8.21
CA THR A 238 -34.84 2.86 -6.76
C THR A 238 -35.74 1.88 -5.97
N GLY A 239 -36.10 0.73 -6.54
CA GLY A 239 -37.02 -0.22 -5.91
C GLY A 239 -36.42 -0.95 -4.71
N GLY A 240 -37.24 -1.25 -3.69
CA GLY A 240 -36.84 -2.02 -2.51
C GLY A 240 -35.99 -1.19 -1.53
N ALA A 241 -34.85 -1.73 -1.08
CA ALA A 241 -33.96 -1.10 -0.10
C ALA A 241 -33.39 0.27 -0.51
N PHE A 242 -33.54 0.65 -1.78
CA PHE A 242 -33.02 1.89 -2.36
C PHE A 242 -34.10 2.98 -2.52
N SER A 243 -35.30 2.78 -1.96
CA SER A 243 -36.43 3.71 -2.11
C SER A 243 -36.21 5.08 -1.45
N GLY A 244 -35.23 5.21 -0.55
CA GLY A 244 -34.81 6.49 0.05
C GLY A 244 -34.00 7.40 -0.88
N GLN A 245 -33.56 6.90 -2.05
CA GLN A 245 -32.71 7.64 -2.99
C GLN A 245 -33.49 8.59 -3.93
N VAL A 246 -34.70 9.02 -3.55
CA VAL A 246 -35.55 9.97 -4.31
C VAL A 246 -34.99 11.40 -4.29
N ILE A 247 -33.99 11.69 -3.43
CA ILE A 247 -33.31 12.99 -3.31
C ILE A 247 -32.60 13.43 -4.61
N TRP A 248 -32.33 12.50 -5.51
CA TRP A 248 -31.56 12.72 -6.75
C TRP A 248 -32.42 13.06 -7.97
N ASP A 249 -33.74 13.15 -7.79
CA ASP A 249 -34.70 13.43 -8.85
C ASP A 249 -34.66 14.90 -9.29
N GLU A 250 -34.20 15.16 -10.52
CA GLU A 250 -34.04 16.51 -11.08
C GLU A 250 -35.33 17.07 -11.72
N THR A 251 -36.47 16.38 -11.65
CA THR A 251 -37.70 16.80 -12.37
C THR A 251 -38.34 18.07 -11.81
N GLU A 252 -38.09 18.40 -10.54
CA GLU A 252 -38.58 19.61 -9.89
C GLU A 252 -37.41 20.54 -9.54
N GLN A 253 -37.54 21.85 -9.85
CA GLN A 253 -36.47 22.83 -9.63
C GLN A 253 -35.97 22.85 -8.17
N GLY A 254 -36.86 22.69 -7.19
CA GLY A 254 -36.48 22.63 -5.78
C GLY A 254 -35.63 21.41 -5.40
N ARG A 255 -35.84 20.26 -6.05
CA ARG A 255 -35.00 19.06 -5.86
C ARG A 255 -33.64 19.23 -6.52
N LYS A 256 -33.62 19.88 -7.68
CA LYS A 256 -32.38 20.25 -8.37
C LYS A 256 -31.51 21.19 -7.52
N ASP A 257 -32.10 22.21 -6.89
CA ASP A 257 -31.37 23.12 -6.01
C ASP A 257 -30.82 22.40 -4.76
N ALA A 258 -31.63 21.51 -4.14
CA ALA A 258 -31.20 20.68 -3.01
C ALA A 258 -30.07 19.69 -3.39
N LEU A 259 -30.10 19.17 -4.61
CA LEU A 259 -29.04 18.35 -5.18
C LEU A 259 -27.75 19.15 -5.31
N GLU A 260 -27.80 20.33 -5.95
CA GLU A 260 -26.63 21.21 -6.10
C GLU A 260 -26.01 21.58 -4.75
N ASP A 261 -26.84 21.93 -3.77
CA ASP A 261 -26.37 22.23 -2.41
C ASP A 261 -25.70 21.01 -1.75
N SER A 262 -26.24 19.81 -1.96
CA SER A 262 -25.63 18.58 -1.47
C SER A 262 -24.30 18.29 -2.16
N LEU A 263 -24.23 18.45 -3.49
CA LEU A 263 -22.98 18.29 -4.25
C LEU A 263 -21.92 19.30 -3.80
N ARG A 264 -22.29 20.54 -3.53
CA ARG A 264 -21.37 21.55 -2.98
C ARG A 264 -20.86 21.15 -1.60
N ARG A 265 -21.76 20.73 -0.70
CA ARG A 265 -21.38 20.27 0.65
C ARG A 265 -20.47 19.07 0.62
N PHE A 266 -20.71 18.09 -0.25
CA PHE A 266 -19.85 16.91 -0.38
C PHE A 266 -18.50 17.20 -1.05
N ASN A 267 -18.27 18.40 -1.58
CA ASN A 267 -16.99 18.84 -2.14
C ASN A 267 -16.33 19.97 -1.33
N ALA A 268 -16.77 20.19 -0.09
CA ALA A 268 -16.42 21.37 0.70
C ALA A 268 -14.96 21.39 1.18
N ALA A 269 -14.37 20.23 1.48
CA ALA A 269 -12.99 20.11 1.97
C ALA A 269 -12.19 19.09 1.15
N GLU A 270 -10.88 19.27 1.07
CA GLU A 270 -9.96 18.28 0.49
C GLU A 270 -9.51 17.26 1.55
N ASN A 271 -9.46 15.99 1.18
CA ASN A 271 -8.89 14.91 1.97
C ASN A 271 -8.17 13.94 1.02
N THR A 272 -6.85 13.81 1.18
CA THR A 272 -5.98 12.98 0.34
C THR A 272 -5.47 11.73 1.06
N SER A 273 -5.99 11.41 2.25
CA SER A 273 -5.47 10.31 3.09
C SER A 273 -5.43 8.96 2.36
N LEU A 274 -6.57 8.51 1.81
CA LEU A 274 -6.62 7.26 1.05
C LEU A 274 -5.90 7.32 -0.29
N CYS A 275 -5.85 8.50 -0.93
CA CYS A 275 -5.04 8.71 -2.14
C CYS A 275 -3.55 8.50 -1.86
N ASN A 276 -3.05 9.08 -0.78
CA ASN A 276 -1.65 8.94 -0.36
C ASN A 276 -1.35 7.50 0.05
N TYR A 277 -2.23 6.87 0.84
CA TYR A 277 -2.12 5.45 1.19
C TYR A 277 -2.01 4.56 -0.05
N TRP A 278 -2.87 4.79 -1.05
CA TRP A 278 -2.87 4.02 -2.30
C TRP A 278 -1.58 4.24 -3.12
N HIS A 279 -1.14 5.50 -3.24
CA HIS A 279 0.14 5.83 -3.89
C HIS A 279 1.34 5.22 -3.15
N ASP A 280 1.34 5.20 -1.83
CA ASP A 280 2.42 4.61 -1.02
C ASP A 280 2.54 3.11 -1.27
N MET A 281 1.40 2.41 -1.33
CA MET A 281 1.35 0.99 -1.67
C MET A 281 1.88 0.71 -3.09
N ALA A 282 1.53 1.55 -4.07
CA ALA A 282 2.08 1.41 -5.42
C ALA A 282 3.58 1.71 -5.47
N ARG A 283 4.05 2.70 -4.70
CA ARG A 283 5.47 3.07 -4.61
C ARG A 283 6.33 1.98 -3.96
N SER A 284 5.77 1.16 -3.07
CA SER A 284 6.51 0.05 -2.45
C SER A 284 6.97 -1.01 -3.45
N ALA A 285 6.47 -1.00 -4.69
CA ALA A 285 7.05 -1.80 -5.77
C ALA A 285 8.54 -1.48 -5.99
N GLY A 286 8.98 -0.25 -5.72
CA GLY A 286 10.39 0.13 -5.75
C GLY A 286 11.23 -0.58 -4.68
N ASP A 287 10.66 -0.89 -3.53
CA ASP A 287 11.37 -1.47 -2.36
C ASP A 287 11.84 -2.91 -2.62
N ILE A 288 11.22 -3.60 -3.58
CA ILE A 288 11.58 -4.95 -4.00
C ILE A 288 12.46 -4.98 -5.27
N THR A 289 12.88 -3.81 -5.77
CA THR A 289 13.77 -3.72 -6.94
C THR A 289 15.17 -4.18 -6.56
N VAL A 290 15.73 -5.09 -7.35
CA VAL A 290 17.07 -5.63 -7.16
C VAL A 290 17.92 -5.30 -8.39
N PRO A 291 18.96 -4.44 -8.26
CA PRO A 291 19.43 -3.78 -7.05
C PRO A 291 18.55 -2.57 -6.67
N PRO A 292 18.60 -2.10 -5.40
CA PRO A 292 17.81 -0.96 -4.94
C PRO A 292 18.13 0.30 -5.75
N MET A 293 17.10 1.09 -6.05
CA MET A 293 17.29 2.38 -6.71
C MET A 293 17.89 3.41 -5.75
N VAL A 294 19.01 4.01 -6.14
CA VAL A 294 19.63 5.13 -5.43
C VAL A 294 19.41 6.42 -6.22
N ALA A 295 18.91 7.45 -5.53
CA ALA A 295 18.72 8.78 -6.11
C ALA A 295 20.06 9.52 -6.19
N GLY A 296 20.22 10.35 -7.22
CA GLY A 296 21.39 11.21 -7.40
C GLY A 296 22.20 10.92 -8.66
N ARG A 297 23.28 11.67 -8.83
CA ARG A 297 24.15 11.55 -10.00
C ARG A 297 25.28 10.56 -9.73
N ILE A 298 25.41 9.55 -10.59
CA ILE A 298 26.60 8.68 -10.59
C ILE A 298 27.81 9.45 -11.12
N ILE A 299 28.88 9.51 -10.33
CA ILE A 299 30.10 10.28 -10.61
C ILE A 299 31.33 9.39 -10.89
N SER A 300 31.24 8.09 -10.60
CA SER A 300 32.31 7.11 -10.87
C SER A 300 32.38 6.62 -12.32
N VAL A 301 31.30 6.75 -13.11
CA VAL A 301 31.23 6.16 -14.46
C VAL A 301 32.39 6.60 -15.35
N ASN A 302 33.09 5.60 -15.92
CA ASN A 302 34.23 5.75 -16.83
C ASN A 302 35.36 6.64 -16.28
N ARG A 303 35.50 6.72 -14.95
CA ARG A 303 36.59 7.45 -14.31
C ARG A 303 37.89 6.65 -14.34
N PRO A 304 39.06 7.32 -14.39
CA PRO A 304 40.35 6.64 -14.29
C PRO A 304 40.43 5.81 -13.01
N CYS A 305 40.86 4.57 -13.13
CA CYS A 305 41.04 3.65 -12.02
C CYS A 305 42.43 3.03 -12.04
N GLU A 306 42.84 2.48 -10.90
CA GLU A 306 44.09 1.73 -10.73
C GLU A 306 43.87 0.65 -9.67
N GLN A 307 44.58 -0.47 -9.79
CA GLN A 307 44.59 -1.55 -8.80
C GLN A 307 46.02 -1.95 -8.45
N SER A 308 46.18 -2.69 -7.36
CA SER A 308 47.49 -3.10 -6.81
C SER A 308 48.31 -3.99 -7.75
N SER A 309 47.67 -4.92 -8.46
CA SER A 309 48.33 -5.89 -9.35
C SER A 309 47.36 -6.42 -10.41
N THR A 310 47.86 -7.09 -11.45
CA THR A 310 47.04 -7.88 -12.39
C THR A 310 47.28 -9.37 -12.19
N SER A 311 46.39 -10.21 -12.71
CA SER A 311 46.52 -11.66 -12.68
C SER A 311 46.26 -12.29 -14.05
N ALA A 312 46.43 -13.61 -14.15
CA ALA A 312 46.08 -14.36 -15.35
C ALA A 312 44.57 -14.33 -15.69
N TRP A 313 43.71 -13.83 -14.79
CA TRP A 313 42.27 -13.67 -15.00
C TRP A 313 41.85 -12.20 -15.20
N SER A 314 42.81 -11.26 -15.24
CA SER A 314 42.54 -9.87 -15.62
C SER A 314 42.00 -9.80 -17.06
N ILE A 315 41.05 -8.90 -17.28
CA ILE A 315 40.45 -8.60 -18.58
C ILE A 315 41.28 -7.52 -19.30
N GLY A 316 41.79 -6.54 -18.54
CA GLY A 316 42.66 -5.48 -19.06
C GLY A 316 44.13 -5.90 -19.20
N ASP A 317 44.86 -5.21 -20.07
CA ASP A 317 46.28 -5.46 -20.36
C ASP A 317 47.21 -4.95 -19.25
N ASP A 318 46.73 -4.03 -18.40
CA ASP A 318 47.47 -3.41 -17.31
C ASP A 318 46.57 -3.09 -16.10
N THR A 319 47.17 -2.63 -15.00
CA THR A 319 46.46 -2.33 -13.74
C THR A 319 45.40 -1.22 -13.87
N ARG A 320 45.47 -0.38 -14.90
CA ARG A 320 44.54 0.75 -15.08
C ARG A 320 43.36 0.36 -15.95
N SER A 321 43.64 -0.27 -17.08
CA SER A 321 42.64 -0.79 -18.01
C SER A 321 41.78 -1.87 -17.36
N ASP A 322 42.36 -2.77 -16.56
CA ASP A 322 41.61 -3.80 -15.83
C ASP A 322 40.72 -3.18 -14.75
N ALA A 323 41.29 -2.30 -13.92
CA ALA A 323 40.56 -1.61 -12.85
C ALA A 323 39.38 -0.77 -13.37
N GLY A 324 39.54 -0.12 -14.53
CA GLY A 324 38.52 0.73 -15.13
C GLY A 324 37.21 0.01 -15.48
N ASN A 325 37.26 -1.31 -15.68
CA ASN A 325 36.06 -2.09 -15.99
C ASN A 325 35.04 -2.11 -14.83
N ALA A 326 35.48 -1.87 -13.58
CA ALA A 326 34.59 -1.81 -12.41
C ALA A 326 33.72 -0.54 -12.36
N VAL A 327 33.94 0.42 -13.27
CA VAL A 327 33.17 1.66 -13.37
C VAL A 327 32.57 1.85 -14.76
N ASN A 328 32.42 0.79 -15.54
CA ASN A 328 31.88 0.88 -16.91
C ASN A 328 30.33 1.00 -16.96
N GLY A 329 29.65 0.78 -15.84
CA GLY A 329 28.19 0.90 -15.72
C GLY A 329 27.42 -0.36 -16.13
N VAL A 330 28.11 -1.48 -16.35
CA VAL A 330 27.51 -2.77 -16.73
C VAL A 330 27.60 -3.73 -15.55
N ILE A 331 26.56 -3.73 -14.71
CA ILE A 331 26.38 -4.65 -13.59
C ILE A 331 25.81 -5.97 -14.13
N ASN A 332 26.61 -7.04 -14.14
CA ASN A 332 26.15 -8.35 -14.63
C ASN A 332 26.60 -9.54 -13.77
N GLY A 333 27.15 -9.27 -12.59
CA GLY A 333 27.64 -10.26 -11.64
C GLY A 333 28.96 -10.92 -12.03
N LEU A 334 29.63 -10.49 -13.10
CA LEU A 334 30.92 -11.03 -13.52
C LEU A 334 32.07 -10.21 -12.96
N ALA A 335 33.22 -10.85 -12.71
CA ALA A 335 34.42 -10.11 -12.34
C ALA A 335 34.80 -9.14 -13.47
N LYS A 336 34.99 -7.86 -13.15
CA LYS A 336 35.41 -6.83 -14.10
C LYS A 336 36.89 -6.50 -14.02
N PHE A 337 37.49 -6.69 -12.86
CA PHE A 337 38.92 -6.63 -12.65
C PHE A 337 39.34 -7.78 -11.76
N HIS A 338 40.63 -8.11 -11.75
CA HIS A 338 41.14 -9.19 -10.93
C HIS A 338 42.61 -8.97 -10.54
N THR A 339 42.87 -8.66 -9.27
CA THR A 339 44.25 -8.61 -8.76
C THR A 339 44.88 -10.00 -8.73
N ASP A 340 46.19 -10.11 -8.49
CA ASP A 340 46.80 -11.38 -8.08
C ASP A 340 46.51 -11.68 -6.60
N ILE A 341 46.93 -12.86 -6.14
CA ILE A 341 46.87 -13.23 -4.73
C ILE A 341 47.98 -12.52 -3.95
N GLU A 342 47.58 -11.51 -3.18
CA GLU A 342 48.51 -10.69 -2.41
C GLU A 342 47.92 -10.27 -1.06
N GLU A 343 48.73 -9.69 -0.19
CA GLU A 343 48.27 -9.17 1.10
C GLU A 343 47.61 -7.80 0.89
N ASN A 344 46.35 -7.69 1.29
CA ASN A 344 45.54 -6.48 1.19
C ASN A 344 45.51 -5.83 -0.20
N PRO A 345 45.10 -6.57 -1.26
CA PRO A 345 44.95 -6.01 -2.60
C PRO A 345 43.91 -4.89 -2.61
N TRP A 346 44.12 -3.90 -3.48
CA TRP A 346 43.29 -2.70 -3.52
C TRP A 346 42.91 -2.29 -4.94
N TRP A 347 41.80 -1.58 -5.03
CA TRP A 347 41.26 -0.92 -6.22
C TRP A 347 40.95 0.54 -5.88
N GLN A 348 41.22 1.46 -6.79
CA GLN A 348 41.07 2.90 -6.57
C GLN A 348 40.49 3.59 -7.81
N VAL A 349 39.61 4.56 -7.58
CA VAL A 349 39.09 5.48 -8.61
C VAL A 349 39.51 6.92 -8.35
N ASP A 350 39.86 7.63 -9.42
CA ASP A 350 40.07 9.09 -9.46
C ASP A 350 38.84 9.77 -10.08
N LEU A 351 38.05 10.47 -9.28
CA LEU A 351 36.84 11.18 -9.71
C LEU A 351 37.16 12.44 -10.55
N GLY A 352 38.44 12.81 -10.71
CA GLY A 352 38.91 13.94 -11.50
C GLY A 352 38.73 15.31 -10.84
N GLY A 353 38.06 15.38 -9.69
CA GLY A 353 37.82 16.59 -8.91
C GLY A 353 37.31 16.26 -7.51
N LEU A 354 37.12 17.26 -6.66
CA LEU A 354 36.52 17.08 -5.34
C LEU A 354 34.99 16.99 -5.47
N TYR A 355 34.42 15.94 -4.89
CA TYR A 355 32.98 15.70 -4.83
C TYR A 355 32.53 15.54 -3.38
N ARG A 356 31.31 15.98 -3.07
CA ARG A 356 30.57 15.53 -1.89
C ARG A 356 29.90 14.21 -2.25
N ILE A 357 30.39 13.13 -1.66
CA ILE A 357 29.90 11.76 -1.91
C ILE A 357 28.79 11.47 -0.92
N GLU A 358 27.65 11.00 -1.45
CA GLU A 358 26.43 10.73 -0.70
C GLU A 358 26.21 9.23 -0.54
N ASP A 359 26.40 8.48 -1.63
CA ASP A 359 26.23 7.02 -1.63
C ASP A 359 27.37 6.34 -2.39
N ILE A 360 27.82 5.19 -1.86
CA ILE A 360 28.72 4.26 -2.56
C ILE A 360 28.06 2.89 -2.57
N LEU A 361 27.88 2.33 -3.76
CA LEU A 361 27.36 0.98 -3.97
C LEU A 361 28.49 0.08 -4.49
N ILE A 362 28.75 -0.99 -3.75
CA ILE A 362 29.80 -1.96 -4.07
C ILE A 362 29.12 -3.27 -4.46
N TYR A 363 29.30 -3.68 -5.71
CA TYR A 363 28.75 -4.90 -6.28
C TYR A 363 29.84 -5.96 -6.38
N ASN A 364 29.72 -7.00 -5.57
CA ASN A 364 30.52 -8.21 -5.67
C ASN A 364 30.03 -9.07 -6.85
N ILE A 365 30.82 -10.09 -7.19
CA ILE A 365 30.47 -11.04 -8.25
C ILE A 365 29.36 -12.02 -7.79
N ILE A 366 28.57 -12.50 -8.74
CA ILE A 366 27.60 -13.59 -8.55
C ILE A 366 28.28 -14.92 -8.89
N ALA A 367 29.15 -15.35 -8.00
CA ALA A 367 29.77 -16.67 -8.07
C ALA A 367 29.97 -17.20 -6.65
N PRO A 368 28.95 -17.81 -6.01
CA PRO A 368 29.00 -18.20 -4.60
C PRO A 368 30.28 -18.96 -4.18
N PRO A 369 30.85 -19.90 -4.98
CA PRO A 369 32.11 -20.56 -4.62
C PRO A 369 33.36 -19.66 -4.68
N ARG A 370 33.24 -18.47 -5.27
CA ARG A 370 34.33 -17.52 -5.57
C ARG A 370 34.06 -16.12 -5.01
N GLN A 371 33.07 -15.95 -4.14
CA GLN A 371 32.78 -14.67 -3.47
C GLN A 371 33.82 -14.38 -2.38
N ARG A 372 35.04 -14.07 -2.82
CA ARG A 372 36.22 -13.80 -1.99
C ARG A 372 36.14 -12.46 -1.27
N CYS A 373 35.48 -11.48 -1.90
CA CYS A 373 35.25 -10.17 -1.30
C CYS A 373 34.23 -10.25 -0.15
N ARG A 374 34.72 -10.36 1.08
CA ARG A 374 33.93 -10.45 2.32
C ARG A 374 34.20 -9.29 3.26
N ASN A 375 35.49 -9.06 3.53
CA ASN A 375 35.96 -8.04 4.44
C ASN A 375 36.68 -6.95 3.66
N ILE A 376 36.17 -5.73 3.74
CA ILE A 376 36.69 -4.61 2.94
C ILE A 376 36.86 -3.35 3.79
N ARG A 377 37.89 -2.57 3.46
CA ARG A 377 38.10 -1.21 3.96
C ARG A 377 37.94 -0.23 2.82
N MET A 378 37.32 0.91 3.10
CA MET A 378 37.36 2.07 2.22
C MET A 378 38.17 3.20 2.85
N GLU A 379 39.06 3.75 2.04
CA GLU A 379 39.82 4.96 2.36
C GLU A 379 39.59 6.01 1.28
N TYR A 380 39.68 7.28 1.65
CA TYR A 380 39.42 8.39 0.74
C TYR A 380 40.48 9.48 0.84
N SER A 381 40.69 10.20 -0.26
CA SER A 381 41.70 11.26 -0.33
C SER A 381 41.27 12.40 -1.26
N GLY A 382 41.71 13.62 -0.94
CA GLY A 382 41.60 14.78 -1.85
C GLY A 382 42.79 14.94 -2.80
N ASP A 383 43.96 14.42 -2.44
CA ASP A 383 45.24 14.66 -3.14
C ASP A 383 45.87 13.38 -3.71
N GLY A 384 45.31 12.21 -3.41
CA GLY A 384 45.81 10.91 -3.86
C GLY A 384 47.06 10.44 -3.12
N LYS A 385 47.49 11.15 -2.07
CA LYS A 385 48.68 10.86 -1.27
C LYS A 385 48.31 10.56 0.18
N ASN A 386 47.47 11.40 0.78
CA ASN A 386 47.05 11.31 2.16
C ASN A 386 45.64 10.68 2.20
N PHE A 387 45.58 9.40 2.54
CA PHE A 387 44.33 8.66 2.67
C PHE A 387 43.80 8.73 4.09
N ARG A 388 42.49 8.97 4.23
CA ARG A 388 41.75 8.95 5.48
C ARG A 388 40.85 7.72 5.50
N PHE A 389 40.66 7.17 6.69
CA PHE A 389 39.73 6.07 6.92
C PHE A 389 38.29 6.50 6.65
N GLY A 390 37.57 5.74 5.83
CA GLY A 390 36.14 5.92 5.56
C GLY A 390 35.28 4.93 6.34
N PHE A 391 35.35 3.65 5.99
CA PHE A 391 34.65 2.58 6.72
C PHE A 391 35.39 1.24 6.61
N GLU A 392 34.97 0.28 7.44
CA GLU A 392 35.35 -1.13 7.36
C GLU A 392 34.14 -2.05 7.50
N LYS A 393 34.17 -3.16 6.79
CA LYS A 393 33.23 -4.29 6.90
C LYS A 393 34.04 -5.52 7.27
N MET A 394 33.76 -6.12 8.42
CA MET A 394 34.56 -7.21 9.04
C MET A 394 33.68 -8.31 9.65
N ASP A 395 32.52 -8.61 9.05
CA ASP A 395 31.54 -9.58 9.53
C ASP A 395 31.64 -10.96 8.85
N ASP A 396 32.66 -11.16 8.00
CA ASP A 396 32.90 -12.36 7.18
C ASP A 396 31.78 -12.74 6.19
N CYS A 397 30.69 -11.98 6.12
CA CYS A 397 29.66 -12.15 5.11
C CYS A 397 30.17 -11.64 3.75
N PRO A 398 29.81 -12.25 2.61
CA PRO A 398 30.12 -11.67 1.30
C PRO A 398 29.62 -10.22 1.18
N VAL A 399 30.41 -9.36 0.53
CA VAL A 399 29.91 -8.07 0.04
C VAL A 399 28.75 -8.34 -0.92
N GLY A 400 27.69 -7.53 -0.82
CA GLY A 400 26.49 -7.64 -1.64
C GLY A 400 26.76 -7.60 -3.14
N ASN A 401 25.90 -8.21 -3.94
CA ASN A 401 26.02 -8.31 -5.40
C ASN A 401 24.69 -7.95 -6.08
N LEU A 402 24.64 -8.02 -7.41
CA LEU A 402 23.42 -7.73 -8.18
C LEU A 402 22.20 -8.55 -7.71
N ALA A 403 22.36 -9.81 -7.28
CA ALA A 403 21.24 -10.67 -6.86
C ALA A 403 20.81 -10.49 -5.41
N THR A 404 21.69 -9.98 -4.54
CA THR A 404 21.41 -9.80 -3.09
C THR A 404 21.28 -8.34 -2.68
N GLY A 405 21.40 -7.41 -3.63
CA GLY A 405 21.63 -5.99 -3.37
C GLY A 405 23.13 -5.71 -3.12
N PRO A 406 23.64 -4.53 -3.54
CA PRO A 406 25.01 -4.12 -3.30
C PRO A 406 25.26 -3.83 -1.82
N TYR A 407 26.51 -3.80 -1.42
CA TYR A 407 26.87 -3.20 -0.14
C TYR A 407 26.75 -1.68 -0.24
N HIS A 408 25.76 -1.11 0.45
CA HIS A 408 25.41 0.31 0.39
C HIS A 408 26.02 1.08 1.56
N VAL A 409 26.86 2.05 1.23
CA VAL A 409 27.49 2.95 2.19
C VAL A 409 26.93 4.35 1.98
N ARG A 410 26.17 4.83 2.96
CA ARG A 410 25.72 6.23 3.03
C ARG A 410 26.77 7.07 3.73
N THR A 411 27.11 8.22 3.18
CA THR A 411 28.15 9.09 3.69
C THR A 411 27.89 10.55 3.34
N SER A 412 28.75 11.44 3.85
CA SER A 412 28.76 12.86 3.52
C SER A 412 30.20 13.36 3.32
N LEU A 413 31.10 12.46 2.91
CA LEU A 413 32.52 12.73 2.80
C LEU A 413 32.85 13.56 1.55
N THR A 414 33.92 14.35 1.63
CA THR A 414 34.47 15.08 0.49
C THR A 414 35.77 14.42 0.04
N ALA A 415 35.82 13.95 -1.22
CA ALA A 415 36.99 13.26 -1.76
C ALA A 415 37.12 13.42 -3.28
N ARG A 416 38.33 13.20 -3.78
CA ARG A 416 38.64 12.98 -5.20
C ARG A 416 38.95 11.52 -5.48
N PHE A 417 39.66 10.86 -4.57
CA PHE A 417 40.05 9.46 -4.68
C PHE A 417 39.31 8.62 -3.66
N ILE A 418 38.81 7.48 -4.10
CA ILE A 418 38.26 6.43 -3.24
C ILE A 418 39.04 5.16 -3.51
N ARG A 419 39.53 4.53 -2.45
CA ARG A 419 40.25 3.25 -2.48
C ARG A 419 39.49 2.21 -1.68
N LEU A 420 39.23 1.07 -2.29
CA LEU A 420 38.71 -0.12 -1.65
C LEU A 420 39.86 -1.11 -1.49
N THR A 421 39.99 -1.69 -0.30
CA THR A 421 41.02 -2.68 0.02
C THR A 421 40.33 -3.92 0.56
N LEU A 422 40.61 -5.08 -0.03
CA LEU A 422 40.23 -6.36 0.56
C LEU A 422 41.12 -6.59 1.79
N ILE A 423 40.53 -6.94 2.94
CA ILE A 423 41.30 -7.19 4.15
C ILE A 423 41.71 -8.67 4.19
N GLY A 424 43.03 -8.91 4.22
CA GLY A 424 43.64 -10.24 4.22
C GLY A 424 44.31 -10.61 2.90
N ARG A 425 44.66 -11.89 2.75
CA ARG A 425 45.38 -12.42 1.59
C ARG A 425 44.46 -13.21 0.67
N ASP A 426 44.08 -12.62 -0.45
CA ASP A 426 43.30 -13.29 -1.50
C ASP A 426 43.39 -12.50 -2.81
N PHE A 427 42.60 -12.88 -3.80
CA PHE A 427 42.32 -12.08 -4.99
C PHE A 427 41.22 -11.05 -4.71
N PHE A 428 41.39 -9.83 -5.22
CA PHE A 428 40.34 -8.81 -5.21
C PHE A 428 39.74 -8.62 -6.59
N HIS A 429 38.43 -8.78 -6.66
CA HIS A 429 37.63 -8.61 -7.87
C HIS A 429 36.21 -8.19 -7.47
N LEU A 430 35.63 -7.27 -8.24
CA LEU A 430 34.24 -6.84 -8.10
C LEU A 430 33.57 -6.83 -9.48
N ASP A 431 32.25 -6.74 -9.47
CA ASP A 431 31.44 -6.49 -10.65
C ASP A 431 31.36 -4.98 -10.93
N GLN A 432 31.03 -4.16 -9.95
CA GLN A 432 30.85 -2.73 -10.17
C GLN A 432 31.06 -1.93 -8.88
N VAL A 433 31.53 -0.70 -9.02
CA VAL A 433 31.52 0.31 -7.96
C VAL A 433 30.83 1.57 -8.48
N GLU A 434 29.67 1.88 -7.93
CA GLU A 434 28.93 3.11 -8.23
C GLU A 434 29.11 4.10 -7.09
N ILE A 435 29.50 5.33 -7.42
CA ILE A 435 29.64 6.42 -6.45
C ILE A 435 28.70 7.53 -6.88
N TYR A 436 27.86 7.98 -5.96
CA TYR A 436 26.88 9.05 -6.16
C TYR A 436 27.28 10.28 -5.37
N GLY A 437 27.06 11.45 -5.95
CA GLY A 437 27.33 12.71 -5.29
C GLY A 437 27.34 13.90 -6.24
N GLU A 438 27.72 15.04 -5.69
CA GLU A 438 27.73 16.33 -6.40
C GLU A 438 29.13 16.96 -6.39
N PRO A 439 29.54 17.67 -7.46
CA PRO A 439 30.79 18.40 -7.48
C PRO A 439 30.83 19.43 -6.35
N CYS A 440 31.96 19.54 -5.66
CA CYS A 440 32.18 20.71 -4.81
C CYS A 440 32.39 21.91 -5.74
N GLY A 441 31.39 22.80 -5.84
CA GLY A 441 31.49 24.00 -6.66
C GLY A 441 32.76 24.77 -6.33
N ALA A 442 33.43 25.31 -7.36
CA ALA A 442 34.39 26.37 -7.14
C ALA A 442 33.61 27.54 -6.53
N ALA A 443 33.87 27.84 -5.26
CA ALA A 443 33.36 29.02 -4.60
C ALA A 443 33.78 30.30 -5.34
#